data_AF-A0A7C4CIW8-F1
#
_entry.id   AF-A0A7C4CIW8-F1
#
_cell.length_a   1.000
_cell.length_b   1.000
_cell.length_c   1.000
_cell.angle_alpha   90.00
_cell.angle_beta   90.00
_cell.angle_gamma   90.00
#
_symmetry.space_group_name_H-M   'P 1'
#
loop_
_entity.id
_entity.type
_entity.pdbx_description
1 polymer ?
#
loop_
_entity_poly.entity_id
_entity_poly.type
_entity_poly.pdbx_seq_one_letter_code
_entity_poly.pdbx_strand_id
1 'polypeptide(L)'
;DKFKELFPTAYDFVPVVKDGKIVYYEIYDAEGMLIGYGFHERVYAPTDRLTVTGIIDLDYKVRMIDVEKLKPDIHVLNDKILDPDFENQFIGLTIEEMRLSPEGKIDAVSGATISSTLIVETIRKILEEVQSPS
;
A
#
# COMPACT_ATOMS: atom_id res chain seq x y z
N ASP A 1 1.97 -16.35 1.90
CA ASP A 1 0.93 -15.50 1.28
C ASP A 1 1.08 -14.17 1.97
N LYS A 2 1.56 -13.16 1.25
CA LYS A 2 2.07 -11.92 1.85
C LYS A 2 1.03 -11.29 2.78
N PHE A 3 -0.24 -11.34 2.42
CA PHE A 3 -1.28 -10.82 3.28
C PHE A 3 -1.44 -11.58 4.61
N LYS A 4 -1.24 -12.90 4.63
CA LYS A 4 -1.25 -13.68 5.89
C LYS A 4 -0.03 -13.42 6.76
N GLU A 5 1.10 -13.05 6.15
CA GLU A 5 2.30 -12.62 6.88
C GLU A 5 2.09 -11.24 7.51
N LEU A 6 1.50 -10.30 6.76
CA LEU A 6 1.20 -8.95 7.23
C LEU A 6 -0.01 -8.90 8.18
N PHE A 7 -0.92 -9.86 8.10
CA PHE A 7 -2.15 -9.89 8.89
C PHE A 7 -2.51 -11.32 9.36
N PRO A 8 -1.83 -11.84 10.41
CA PRO A 8 -1.97 -13.24 10.84
C PRO A 8 -3.36 -13.64 11.35
N THR A 9 -4.17 -12.66 11.75
CA THR A 9 -5.56 -12.88 12.18
C THR A 9 -6.54 -12.95 11.02
N ALA A 10 -6.09 -12.68 9.79
CA ALA A 10 -6.91 -12.83 8.59
C ALA A 10 -7.27 -14.30 8.35
N TYR A 11 -8.55 -14.56 8.19
CA TYR A 11 -9.04 -15.87 7.76
C TYR A 11 -9.30 -15.91 6.27
N ASP A 12 -9.91 -14.85 5.72
CA ASP A 12 -10.27 -14.76 4.30
C ASP A 12 -9.95 -13.39 3.69
N PHE A 13 -9.68 -13.39 2.38
CA PHE A 13 -9.41 -12.21 1.55
C PHE A 13 -10.34 -12.24 0.34
N VAL A 14 -11.41 -11.45 0.39
CA VAL A 14 -12.42 -11.42 -0.66
C VAL A 14 -12.09 -10.29 -1.65
N PRO A 15 -11.83 -10.59 -2.94
CA PRO A 15 -11.48 -9.56 -3.89
C PRO A 15 -12.69 -8.68 -4.22
N VAL A 16 -12.51 -7.36 -4.13
CA VAL A 16 -13.45 -6.38 -4.67
C VAL A 16 -13.03 -6.08 -6.10
N VAL A 17 -13.96 -6.27 -7.05
CA VAL A 17 -13.69 -6.20 -8.49
C VAL A 17 -14.48 -5.06 -9.12
N LYS A 18 -13.78 -4.19 -9.84
CA LYS A 18 -14.33 -3.08 -10.63
C LYS A 18 -13.81 -3.17 -12.05
N ASP A 19 -14.71 -3.09 -13.04
CA ASP A 19 -14.36 -3.21 -14.47
C ASP A 19 -13.50 -4.44 -14.81
N GLY A 20 -13.78 -5.57 -14.14
CA GLY A 20 -13.06 -6.83 -14.33
C GLY A 20 -11.65 -6.85 -13.73
N LYS A 21 -11.28 -5.87 -12.90
CA LYS A 21 -10.01 -5.80 -12.19
C LYS A 21 -10.23 -5.80 -10.68
N ILE A 22 -9.38 -6.52 -9.97
CA ILE A 22 -9.34 -6.43 -8.51
C ILE A 22 -8.83 -5.04 -8.15
N VAL A 23 -9.57 -4.32 -7.32
CA VAL A 23 -9.18 -2.97 -6.83
C VAL A 23 -8.60 -3.03 -5.42
N TYR A 24 -9.14 -3.90 -4.57
CA TYR A 24 -8.64 -4.21 -3.23
C TYR A 24 -9.27 -5.53 -2.75
N TYR A 25 -8.95 -5.94 -1.53
CA TYR A 25 -9.52 -7.10 -0.86
C TYR A 25 -10.20 -6.67 0.44
N GLU A 26 -11.41 -7.16 0.68
CA GLU A 26 -12.00 -7.15 2.02
C GLU A 26 -11.38 -8.28 2.84
N ILE A 27 -11.00 -8.00 4.09
CA ILE A 27 -10.34 -8.96 4.96
C ILE A 27 -11.29 -9.36 6.08
N TYR A 28 -11.52 -10.66 6.22
CA TYR A 28 -12.43 -11.21 7.22
C TYR A 28 -11.70 -12.11 8.22
N ASP A 29 -12.16 -12.10 9.48
CA ASP A 29 -11.74 -13.09 10.47
C ASP A 29 -12.50 -14.42 10.35
N ALA A 30 -12.18 -15.37 11.24
CA ALA A 30 -12.79 -16.70 11.23
C ALA A 30 -14.28 -16.71 11.58
N GLU A 31 -14.81 -15.62 12.14
CA GLU A 31 -16.23 -15.43 12.45
C GLU A 31 -16.97 -14.76 11.30
N GLY A 32 -16.26 -14.38 10.22
CA GLY A 32 -16.83 -13.68 9.06
C GLY A 32 -17.02 -12.18 9.31
N MET A 33 -16.36 -11.60 10.32
CA MET A 33 -16.40 -10.16 10.56
C MET A 33 -15.36 -9.46 9.69
N LEU A 34 -15.76 -8.36 9.03
CA LEU A 34 -14.83 -7.50 8.30
C LEU A 34 -13.88 -6.83 9.30
N ILE A 35 -12.58 -7.02 9.11
CA ILE A 35 -11.53 -6.55 10.02
C ILE A 35 -10.53 -5.59 9.35
N GLY A 36 -10.66 -5.37 8.05
CA GLY A 36 -9.86 -4.39 7.31
C GLY A 36 -9.90 -4.61 5.80
N TYR A 37 -9.00 -3.94 5.11
CA TYR A 37 -8.84 -3.99 3.66
C TYR A 37 -7.39 -4.25 3.29
N GLY A 38 -7.17 -5.02 2.24
CA GLY A 38 -5.84 -5.35 1.73
C GLY A 38 -5.68 -4.88 0.30
N PHE A 39 -4.45 -4.52 -0.09
CA PHE A 39 -4.13 -4.25 -1.48
C PHE A 39 -2.74 -4.77 -1.84
N HIS A 40 -2.56 -5.09 -3.12
CA HIS A 40 -1.29 -5.50 -3.70
C HIS A 40 -1.18 -4.91 -5.10
N GLU A 41 -0.37 -3.87 -5.23
CA GLU A 41 -0.27 -3.08 -6.45
C GLU A 41 1.16 -3.05 -7.00
N ARG A 42 1.26 -2.85 -8.31
CA ARG A 42 2.54 -2.69 -8.99
C ARG A 42 2.79 -1.22 -9.29
N VAL A 43 3.97 -0.73 -8.92
CA VAL A 43 4.39 0.65 -9.16
C VAL A 43 5.53 0.67 -10.17
N TYR A 44 5.30 1.41 -11.26
CA TYR A 44 6.23 1.54 -12.39
C TYR A 44 6.74 2.98 -12.48
N ALA A 45 7.93 3.25 -11.92
CA ALA A 45 8.65 4.51 -12.13
C ALA A 45 9.51 4.42 -13.40
N PRO A 46 10.22 5.48 -13.86
CA PRO A 46 11.09 5.37 -15.04
C PRO A 46 12.11 4.23 -14.94
N THR A 47 12.80 4.13 -13.80
CA THR A 47 13.79 3.09 -13.52
C THR A 47 13.22 1.98 -12.65
N ASP A 48 12.57 2.34 -11.54
CA ASP A 48 12.16 1.37 -10.53
C ASP A 48 10.92 0.57 -10.97
N ARG A 49 10.87 -0.69 -10.53
CA ARG A 49 9.73 -1.59 -10.70
C ARG A 49 9.47 -2.23 -9.35
N LEU A 50 8.37 -1.83 -8.72
CA LEU A 50 8.09 -2.16 -7.32
C LEU A 50 6.73 -2.85 -7.20
N THR A 51 6.56 -3.58 -6.12
CA THR A 51 5.27 -4.03 -5.59
C THR A 51 5.04 -3.35 -4.25
N VAL A 52 3.82 -2.87 -4.04
CA VAL A 52 3.39 -2.31 -2.77
C VAL A 52 2.24 -3.17 -2.26
N THR A 53 2.44 -3.83 -1.13
CA THR A 53 1.40 -4.57 -0.44
C THR A 53 1.04 -3.81 0.83
N GLY A 54 -0.23 -3.73 1.19
CA GLY A 54 -0.60 -3.05 2.43
C GLY A 54 -1.94 -3.46 3.00
N ILE A 55 -2.13 -3.07 4.26
CA ILE A 55 -3.33 -3.31 5.07
C ILE A 55 -3.86 -1.96 5.56
N ILE A 56 -5.15 -1.76 5.41
CA ILE A 56 -5.91 -0.58 5.85
C ILE A 56 -6.93 -1.06 6.89
N ASP A 57 -7.10 -0.33 7.98
CA ASP A 57 -8.13 -0.66 8.96
C ASP A 57 -9.51 -0.06 8.64
N LEU A 58 -10.49 -0.38 9.48
CA LEU A 58 -11.87 0.06 9.32
C LEU A 58 -12.05 1.58 9.51
N ASP A 59 -11.04 2.28 10.06
CA ASP A 59 -10.99 3.74 10.14
C ASP A 59 -10.29 4.37 8.94
N TYR A 60 -10.01 3.58 7.89
CA TYR A 60 -9.33 3.98 6.67
C TYR A 60 -7.92 4.51 6.90
N LYS A 61 -7.23 3.97 7.92
CA LYS A 61 -5.83 4.26 8.19
C LYS A 61 -4.97 3.09 7.75
N VAL A 62 -3.81 3.40 7.19
CA VAL A 62 -2.82 2.37 6.89
C VAL A 62 -2.30 1.76 8.19
N ARG A 63 -2.37 0.44 8.31
CA ARG A 63 -1.77 -0.31 9.42
C ARG A 63 -0.36 -0.76 9.11
N MET A 64 -0.13 -1.13 7.87
CA MET A 64 1.14 -1.68 7.40
C MET A 64 1.23 -1.53 5.90
N ILE A 65 2.43 -1.25 5.41
CA ILE A 65 2.78 -1.47 4.00
C ILE A 65 4.11 -2.20 3.94
N ASP A 66 4.37 -2.80 2.78
CA ASP A 66 5.62 -3.43 2.43
C ASP A 66 5.90 -3.11 0.95
N VAL A 67 7.09 -2.56 0.70
CA VAL A 67 7.56 -2.15 -0.62
C VAL A 67 8.70 -3.07 -1.05
N GLU A 68 8.45 -3.85 -2.09
CA GLU A 68 9.40 -4.82 -2.61
C GLU A 68 9.75 -4.51 -4.06
N LYS A 69 10.89 -5.04 -4.51
CA LYS A 69 11.20 -5.09 -5.93
C LYS A 69 10.23 -6.04 -6.62
N LEU A 70 9.73 -5.67 -7.79
CA LEU A 70 8.86 -6.55 -8.58
C LEU A 70 9.55 -7.88 -8.92
N LYS A 71 10.88 -7.88 -9.05
CA LYS A 71 11.73 -9.08 -9.17
C LYS A 71 13.09 -8.85 -8.51
N PRO A 72 13.77 -9.90 -8.03
CA PRO A 72 15.06 -9.76 -7.33
C PRO A 72 16.19 -9.11 -8.16
N ASP A 73 16.17 -9.28 -9.48
CA ASP A 73 17.18 -8.78 -10.42
C ASP A 73 17.02 -7.31 -10.79
N ILE A 74 15.96 -6.65 -10.32
CA ILE A 74 15.69 -5.25 -10.62
C ILE A 74 16.57 -4.35 -9.75
N HIS A 75 17.29 -3.43 -10.38
CA HIS A 75 17.98 -2.35 -9.70
C HIS A 75 17.00 -1.20 -9.41
N VAL A 76 17.01 -0.70 -8.18
CA VAL A 76 16.27 0.51 -7.79
C VAL A 76 17.24 1.67 -7.61
N LEU A 77 16.76 2.89 -7.83
CA LEU A 77 17.59 4.10 -7.74
C LEU A 77 18.17 4.33 -6.35
N ASN A 78 17.41 3.98 -5.31
CA ASN A 78 17.84 4.06 -3.92
C ASN A 78 17.15 2.97 -3.10
N ASP A 79 17.91 2.03 -2.53
CA ASP A 79 17.35 0.91 -1.76
C ASP A 79 16.57 1.37 -0.51
N LYS A 80 16.76 2.61 -0.04
CA LYS A 80 15.96 3.18 1.06
C LYS A 80 14.46 3.23 0.79
N ILE A 81 14.04 3.13 -0.48
CA ILE A 81 12.62 3.01 -0.83
C ILE A 81 12.00 1.68 -0.36
N LEU A 82 12.83 0.69 -0.05
CA LEU A 82 12.47 -0.65 0.44
C LEU A 82 12.73 -0.78 1.95
N ASP A 83 13.21 0.27 2.60
CA ASP A 83 13.56 0.22 4.01
C ASP A 83 12.30 0.39 4.87
N PRO A 84 12.23 -0.28 6.05
CA PRO A 84 11.14 -0.10 7.00
C PRO A 84 10.94 1.36 7.43
N ASP A 85 11.99 2.18 7.42
CA ASP A 85 11.89 3.61 7.75
C ASP A 85 11.05 4.40 6.73
N PHE A 86 11.03 3.98 5.46
CA PHE A 86 10.13 4.56 4.46
C PHE A 86 8.70 4.04 4.66
N GLU A 87 8.55 2.74 4.87
CA GLU A 87 7.24 2.08 5.06
C GLU A 87 6.50 2.58 6.31
N ASN A 88 7.22 2.76 7.42
CA ASN A 88 6.66 3.18 8.69
C ASN A 88 6.07 4.60 8.66
N GLN A 89 6.45 5.44 7.69
CA GLN A 89 5.88 6.79 7.54
C GLN A 89 4.40 6.76 7.16
N PHE A 90 3.92 5.65 6.58
CA PHE A 90 2.52 5.51 6.17
C PHE A 90 1.60 5.10 7.32
N ILE A 91 2.14 4.48 8.39
CA ILE A 91 1.35 3.88 9.45
C ILE A 91 0.54 4.95 10.20
N GLY A 92 -0.76 4.69 10.34
CA GLY A 92 -1.73 5.57 11.00
C GLY A 92 -2.16 6.76 10.15
N LEU A 93 -1.62 6.95 8.95
CA LEU A 93 -2.00 8.06 8.08
C LEU A 93 -3.36 7.81 7.44
N THR A 94 -4.15 8.89 7.41
CA THR A 94 -5.33 9.02 6.56
C THR A 94 -4.96 9.48 5.15
N ILE A 95 -5.92 9.40 4.23
CA ILE A 95 -5.72 9.88 2.87
C ILE A 95 -5.30 11.35 2.79
N GLU A 96 -5.78 12.23 3.69
CA GLU A 96 -5.42 13.65 3.63
C GLU A 96 -3.99 13.93 4.09
N GLU A 97 -3.47 13.12 5.00
CA GLU A 97 -2.10 13.25 5.51
C GLU A 97 -1.05 12.63 4.58
N MET A 98 -1.49 11.71 3.72
CA MET A 98 -0.66 10.94 2.81
C MET A 98 -0.30 11.76 1.57
N ARG A 99 0.60 12.72 1.73
CA ARG A 99 1.26 13.48 0.66
C ARG A 99 2.75 13.58 0.99
N LEU A 100 3.57 13.88 -0.02
CA LEU A 100 4.98 14.15 0.22
C LEU A 100 5.15 15.47 0.99
N SER A 101 6.18 15.56 1.84
CA SER A 101 6.60 16.81 2.47
C SER A 101 6.99 17.84 1.39
N PRO A 102 6.63 19.14 1.55
CA PRO A 102 6.03 19.75 2.74
C PRO A 102 4.50 19.71 2.80
N GLU A 103 3.80 19.23 1.77
CA GLU A 103 2.33 19.23 1.72
C GLU A 103 1.67 18.10 2.55
N GLY A 104 2.45 17.08 2.91
CA GLY A 104 2.01 15.98 3.78
C GLY A 104 3.09 15.52 4.74
N LYS A 105 2.97 14.26 5.18
CA LYS A 105 3.80 13.68 6.24
C LYS A 105 4.88 12.71 5.76
N ILE A 106 5.00 12.49 4.46
CA ILE A 106 5.91 11.48 3.90
C ILE A 106 7.13 12.16 3.30
N ASP A 107 8.30 11.85 3.83
CA ASP A 107 9.55 12.31 3.28
C ASP A 107 9.93 11.46 2.05
N ALA A 108 10.16 12.14 0.93
CA ALA A 108 10.59 11.48 -0.29
C ALA A 108 12.01 10.90 -0.13
N VAL A 109 12.24 9.72 -0.71
CA VAL A 109 13.58 9.14 -0.77
C VAL A 109 14.43 9.92 -1.78
N SER A 110 15.54 10.47 -1.31
CA SER A 110 16.47 11.23 -2.15
C SER A 110 16.97 10.41 -3.32
N GLY A 111 16.88 10.95 -4.54
CA GLY A 111 17.23 10.23 -5.78
C GLY A 111 16.16 9.25 -6.29
N ALA A 112 15.08 9.02 -5.53
CA ALA A 112 13.94 8.19 -5.89
C ALA A 112 12.60 8.93 -5.65
N THR A 113 12.58 10.25 -5.87
CA THR A 113 11.41 11.11 -5.63
C THR A 113 10.20 10.68 -6.47
N ILE A 114 10.39 10.37 -7.76
CA ILE A 114 9.30 9.91 -8.64
C ILE A 114 8.68 8.62 -8.09
N SER A 115 9.51 7.67 -7.65
CA SER A 115 9.03 6.41 -7.05
C SER A 115 8.26 6.68 -5.75
N SER A 116 8.78 7.58 -4.90
CA SER A 116 8.10 8.00 -3.67
C SER A 116 6.71 8.59 -3.96
N THR A 117 6.61 9.49 -4.96
CA THR A 117 5.34 10.09 -5.39
C THR A 117 4.36 9.02 -5.88
N LEU A 118 4.80 8.11 -6.75
CA LEU A 118 3.91 7.10 -7.33
C LEU A 118 3.39 6.09 -6.28
N ILE A 119 4.21 5.73 -5.28
CA ILE A 119 3.76 4.89 -4.16
C ILE A 119 2.67 5.61 -3.38
N VAL A 120 2.90 6.87 -3.00
CA VAL A 120 1.93 7.71 -2.30
C VAL A 120 0.63 7.82 -3.09
N GLU A 121 0.69 8.17 -4.38
CA GLU A 121 -0.49 8.28 -5.23
C GLU A 121 -1.25 6.96 -5.39
N THR A 122 -0.53 5.83 -5.47
CA THR A 122 -1.13 4.50 -5.58
C THR A 122 -1.92 4.16 -4.32
N ILE A 123 -1.33 4.33 -3.13
CA ILE A 123 -2.00 4.03 -1.86
C ILE A 123 -3.20 4.98 -1.64
N ARG A 124 -3.07 6.26 -1.99
CA ARG A 124 -4.18 7.22 -1.93
C ARG A 124 -5.36 6.80 -2.79
N LYS A 125 -5.13 6.36 -4.03
CA LYS A 125 -6.20 5.88 -4.92
C LYS A 125 -6.92 4.66 -4.35
N ILE A 126 -6.18 3.75 -3.72
CA ILE A 126 -6.78 2.60 -3.03
C ILE A 126 -7.65 3.08 -1.85
N LEU A 127 -7.15 4.02 -1.05
CA LEU A 127 -7.93 4.61 0.05
C LEU A 127 -9.20 5.31 -0.43
N GLU A 128 -9.17 5.97 -1.59
CA GLU A 128 -10.36 6.53 -2.26
C GLU A 128 -11.38 5.44 -2.62
N GLU A 129 -10.93 4.36 -3.28
CA GLU A 129 -11.80 3.23 -3.65
C GLU A 129 -12.39 2.51 -2.44
N VAL A 130 -11.62 2.34 -1.36
CA VAL A 130 -12.08 1.72 -0.11
C VAL A 130 -13.10 2.61 0.63
N GLN A 131 -12.93 3.94 0.62
CA GLN A 131 -13.85 4.87 1.29
C GLN A 131 -15.14 5.12 0.48
N SER A 132 -15.07 4.97 -0.84
CA SER A 132 -16.19 5.21 -1.76
C SER A 132 -16.39 4.02 -2.72
N PRO A 133 -16.70 2.82 -2.19
CA PRO A 133 -16.93 1.65 -3.03
C PRO A 133 -18.11 1.92 -3.96
N SER A 134 -17.87 1.84 -5.27
CA SER A 134 -18.83 2.14 -6.33
C SER A 134 -19.73 0.96 -6.65
#